data_AF-A0A8J6XW06-F1
#
_entry.id   AF-A0A8J6XW06-F1
#
_cell.length_a   1.000
_cell.length_b   1.000
_cell.length_c   1.000
_cell.angle_alpha   90.00
_cell.angle_beta   90.00
_cell.angle_gamma   90.00
#
_symmetry.space_group_name_H-M   'P 1'
#
loop_
_entity.id
_entity.type
_entity.pdbx_description
1 polymer ?
#
loop_
_entity_poly.entity_id
_entity_poly.type
_entity_poly.pdbx_seq_one_letter_code
_entity_poly.pdbx_strand_id
1 'polypeptide(L)'
;DLTMTGLRRYQEMVEGSIAAVKKEIDDGHDLEAILEAQPLAPWLESGFAMPGLNTNAWTTQIYGSLTDSKKTSICAPVTQALVGLGIEAAVLIYRRLKVDEADVWNFAEDQLNTLGYQLLQRSMIEEAIEVFQLNVESYPERPNTHDSLGEAFAEAGEIDPAIASYERCLELAPYNASAAIMLKLLRGESEQE
;
A
#
# COMPACT_ATOMS: atom_id res chain seq x y z
N ASP A 1 27.08 -1.11 36.24
CA ASP A 1 27.31 -2.47 35.76
C ASP A 1 26.13 -3.05 35.02
N LEU A 2 26.21 -3.08 33.69
CA LEU A 2 25.36 -3.93 32.85
C LEU A 2 25.83 -5.37 33.04
N THR A 3 25.46 -5.98 34.16
CA THR A 3 25.66 -7.40 34.39
C THR A 3 24.77 -8.19 33.42
N MET A 4 25.18 -9.39 33.01
CA MET A 4 24.37 -10.29 32.18
C MET A 4 22.94 -10.50 32.73
N THR A 5 22.79 -10.38 34.05
CA THR A 5 21.51 -10.41 34.76
C THR A 5 20.59 -9.24 34.41
N GLY A 6 21.13 -8.03 34.22
CA GLY A 6 20.36 -6.84 33.84
C GLY A 6 19.84 -6.89 32.40
N LEU A 7 20.66 -7.40 31.47
CA LEU A 7 20.25 -7.58 30.06
C LEU A 7 19.15 -8.62 29.90
N ARG A 8 19.26 -9.77 30.59
CA ARG A 8 18.21 -10.80 30.58
C ARG A 8 16.90 -10.26 31.13
N ARG A 9 16.95 -9.50 32.23
CA ARG A 9 15.76 -8.92 32.85
C ARG A 9 15.07 -7.89 31.95
N TYR A 10 15.85 -7.12 31.19
CA TYR A 10 15.32 -6.21 30.17
C TYR A 10 14.65 -6.95 29.01
N GLN A 11 15.25 -8.05 28.53
CA GLN A 11 14.67 -8.88 27.48
C GLN A 11 13.32 -9.49 27.92
N GLU A 12 13.26 -10.07 29.11
CA GLU A 12 12.02 -10.62 29.69
C GLU A 12 10.91 -9.56 29.80
N MET A 13 11.26 -8.33 30.19
CA MET A 13 10.33 -7.19 30.24
C MET A 13 9.78 -6.84 28.86
N VAL A 14 10.64 -6.75 27.84
CA VAL A 14 10.23 -6.43 26.47
C VAL A 14 9.30 -7.51 25.91
N GLU A 15 9.70 -8.79 26.01
CA GLU A 15 8.93 -9.91 25.47
C GLU A 15 7.54 -10.03 26.11
N GLY A 16 7.45 -9.95 27.43
CA GLY A 16 6.16 -10.05 28.10
C GLY A 16 5.28 -8.81 27.94
N SER A 17 5.87 -7.61 27.77
CA SER A 17 5.10 -6.42 27.42
C SER A 17 4.48 -6.55 26.02
N ILE A 18 5.23 -7.06 25.04
CA ILE A 18 4.73 -7.32 23.69
C ILE A 18 3.59 -8.35 23.74
N ALA A 19 3.77 -9.45 24.48
CA ALA A 19 2.74 -10.49 24.59
C ALA A 19 1.45 -9.97 25.22
N ALA A 20 1.54 -9.14 26.28
CA ALA A 20 0.38 -8.58 26.96
C ALA A 20 -0.40 -7.61 26.06
N VAL A 21 0.28 -6.70 25.36
CA VAL A 21 -0.37 -5.77 24.42
C VAL A 21 -0.93 -6.50 23.20
N LYS A 22 -0.20 -7.49 22.66
CA LYS A 22 -0.67 -8.30 21.53
C LYS A 22 -1.97 -9.04 21.87
N LYS A 23 -2.09 -9.58 23.09
CA LYS A 23 -3.30 -10.27 23.51
C LYS A 23 -4.53 -9.35 23.46
N GLU A 24 -4.40 -8.11 23.96
CA GLU A 24 -5.50 -7.16 23.91
C GLU A 24 -5.89 -6.77 22.47
N ILE A 25 -4.90 -6.64 21.58
CA ILE A 25 -5.15 -6.44 20.13
C ILE A 25 -5.89 -7.64 19.53
N ASP A 26 -5.48 -8.87 19.86
CA ASP A 26 -6.12 -10.11 19.39
C ASP A 26 -7.57 -10.24 19.93
N ASP A 27 -7.83 -9.72 21.13
CA ASP A 27 -9.16 -9.63 21.75
C ASP A 27 -10.02 -8.50 21.12
N GLY A 28 -9.47 -7.75 20.16
CA GLY A 28 -10.17 -6.73 19.36
C GLY A 28 -10.18 -5.33 19.99
N HIS A 29 -9.35 -5.07 21.00
CA HIS A 29 -9.25 -3.76 21.64
C HIS A 29 -8.39 -2.80 20.81
N ASP A 30 -8.86 -1.57 20.64
CA ASP A 30 -8.08 -0.49 20.05
C ASP A 30 -7.14 0.16 21.08
N LEU A 31 -6.29 1.10 20.64
CA LEU A 31 -5.31 1.74 21.53
C LEU A 31 -5.94 2.39 22.76
N GLU A 32 -7.13 2.99 22.62
CA GLU A 32 -7.81 3.66 23.74
C GLU A 32 -8.24 2.63 24.79
N ALA A 33 -8.91 1.56 24.36
CA ALA A 33 -9.32 0.46 25.22
C ALA A 33 -8.12 -0.23 25.91
N ILE A 34 -6.99 -0.40 25.21
CA ILE A 34 -5.78 -1.01 25.77
C ILE A 34 -5.14 -0.11 26.83
N LEU A 35 -5.10 1.21 26.62
CA LEU A 35 -4.58 2.16 27.60
C LEU A 35 -5.47 2.23 28.85
N GLU A 36 -6.78 2.02 28.72
CA GLU A 36 -7.70 1.88 29.85
C GLU A 36 -7.51 0.56 30.59
N ALA A 37 -7.31 -0.55 29.88
CA ALA A 37 -7.10 -1.88 30.45
C ALA A 37 -5.77 -2.01 31.21
N GLN A 38 -4.81 -1.13 30.92
CA GLN A 38 -3.49 -1.06 31.58
C GLN A 38 -2.80 -2.44 31.72
N PRO A 39 -2.61 -3.20 30.63
CA PRO A 39 -2.11 -4.58 30.69
C PRO A 39 -0.69 -4.68 31.28
N LEU A 40 0.04 -3.56 31.32
CA LEU A 40 1.40 -3.48 31.89
C LEU A 40 1.44 -3.03 33.36
N ALA A 41 0.31 -2.70 34.00
CA ALA A 41 0.28 -2.31 35.41
C ALA A 41 0.92 -3.34 36.37
N PRO A 42 0.70 -4.68 36.21
CA PRO A 42 1.35 -5.67 37.07
C PRO A 42 2.89 -5.69 37.00
N TRP A 43 3.48 -5.13 35.93
CA TRP A 43 4.92 -5.06 35.74
C TRP A 43 5.56 -3.93 36.56
N LEU A 44 4.80 -2.86 36.84
CA LEU A 44 5.23 -1.78 37.72
C LEU A 44 5.31 -2.27 39.18
N GLU A 45 4.38 -3.11 39.59
CA GLU A 45 4.27 -3.61 40.96
C GLU A 45 5.30 -4.70 41.30
N SER A 46 5.78 -5.43 40.30
CA SER A 46 6.75 -6.53 40.49
C SER A 46 8.21 -6.06 40.63
N GLY A 47 8.48 -4.75 40.57
CA GLY A 47 9.84 -4.20 40.62
C GLY A 47 10.72 -4.63 39.45
N PHE A 48 10.08 -5.10 38.36
CA PHE A 48 10.70 -5.53 37.11
C PHE A 48 10.79 -4.41 36.07
N ALA A 49 9.93 -3.40 36.19
CA ALA A 49 9.94 -2.23 35.32
C ALA A 49 11.19 -1.36 35.55
N MET A 50 11.71 -0.79 34.45
CA MET A 50 12.79 0.18 34.52
C MET A 50 12.36 1.42 35.31
N PRO A 51 13.24 2.00 36.16
CA PRO A 51 12.94 3.25 36.85
C PRO A 51 12.53 4.34 35.85
N GLY A 52 11.35 4.93 36.05
CA GLY A 52 10.81 5.98 35.18
C GLY A 52 10.12 5.49 33.90
N LEU A 53 9.85 4.19 33.75
CA LEU A 53 9.05 3.68 32.63
C LEU A 53 7.63 4.26 32.67
N ASN A 54 7.24 4.95 31.60
CA ASN A 54 5.86 5.35 31.38
C ASN A 54 5.14 4.22 30.62
N THR A 55 4.30 3.45 31.32
CA THR A 55 3.59 2.29 30.76
C THR A 55 2.66 2.66 29.62
N ASN A 56 2.03 3.84 29.64
CA ASN A 56 1.16 4.28 28.55
C ASN A 56 1.97 4.59 27.30
N ALA A 57 3.06 5.35 27.42
CA ALA A 57 3.94 5.63 26.29
C ALA A 57 4.56 4.35 25.68
N TRP A 58 4.96 3.41 26.54
CA TRP A 58 5.48 2.12 26.12
C TRP A 58 4.42 1.24 25.45
N THR A 59 3.19 1.23 25.98
CA THR A 59 2.05 0.54 25.38
C THR A 59 1.71 1.12 24.01
N THR A 60 1.67 2.45 23.87
CA THR A 60 1.47 3.12 22.57
C THR A 60 2.56 2.74 21.56
N GLN A 61 3.82 2.66 21.99
CA GLN A 61 4.93 2.27 21.12
C GLN A 61 4.82 0.80 20.67
N ILE A 62 4.50 -0.12 21.59
CA ILE A 62 4.30 -1.54 21.27
C ILE A 62 3.10 -1.71 20.35
N TYR A 63 1.96 -1.11 20.70
CA TYR A 63 0.75 -1.12 19.89
C TYR A 63 1.07 -0.64 18.48
N GLY A 64 1.70 0.55 18.36
CA GLY A 64 2.19 1.06 17.08
C GLY A 64 3.05 0.05 16.35
N SER A 65 4.04 -0.60 16.99
CA SER A 65 4.87 -1.60 16.31
C SER A 65 4.13 -2.86 15.85
N LEU A 66 3.04 -3.25 16.54
CA LEU A 66 2.24 -4.43 16.23
C LEU A 66 1.11 -4.13 15.24
N THR A 67 0.65 -2.88 15.17
CA THR A 67 -0.45 -2.43 14.30
C THR A 67 0.01 -1.56 13.14
N ASP A 68 1.25 -1.06 13.14
CA ASP A 68 1.89 -0.39 11.99
C ASP A 68 2.19 -1.46 10.95
N SER A 69 1.12 -1.88 10.28
CA SER A 69 1.13 -2.75 9.12
C SER A 69 1.67 -1.94 7.94
N LYS A 70 2.99 -1.69 7.90
CA LYS A 70 3.61 -1.42 6.60
C LYS A 70 3.58 -2.72 5.81
N LYS A 71 2.41 -3.03 5.26
CA LYS A 71 2.22 -4.08 4.28
C LYS A 71 3.27 -3.86 3.20
N THR A 72 3.94 -4.94 2.81
CA THR A 72 5.04 -4.83 1.86
C THR A 72 4.48 -4.49 0.49
N SER A 73 5.16 -3.64 -0.28
CA SER A 73 4.71 -3.30 -1.64
C SER A 73 4.50 -4.55 -2.49
N ILE A 74 3.31 -4.67 -3.11
CA ILE A 74 3.02 -5.75 -4.08
C ILE A 74 3.89 -5.65 -5.34
N CYS A 75 4.53 -4.50 -5.59
CA CYS A 75 5.36 -4.31 -6.78
C CYS A 75 6.53 -5.29 -6.83
N ALA A 76 7.09 -5.71 -5.69
CA ALA A 76 8.24 -6.62 -5.66
C ALA A 76 7.92 -7.99 -6.30
N PRO A 77 6.93 -8.77 -5.80
CA PRO A 77 6.59 -10.05 -6.42
C PRO A 77 6.04 -9.91 -7.84
N VAL A 78 5.30 -8.84 -8.14
CA VAL A 78 4.76 -8.59 -9.49
C VAL A 78 5.88 -8.31 -10.49
N THR A 79 6.85 -7.45 -10.13
CA THR A 79 8.01 -7.16 -10.98
C THR A 79 8.88 -8.41 -11.17
N GLN A 80 9.05 -9.21 -10.12
CA GLN A 80 9.83 -10.45 -10.22
C GLN A 80 9.17 -11.44 -11.20
N ALA A 81 7.85 -11.60 -11.13
CA ALA A 81 7.10 -12.44 -12.05
C ALA A 81 7.16 -11.90 -13.48
N LEU A 82 7.02 -10.58 -13.66
CA LEU A 82 7.11 -9.92 -14.97
C LEU A 82 8.45 -10.19 -15.65
N VAL A 83 9.56 -9.94 -14.94
CA VAL A 83 10.92 -10.11 -15.48
C VAL A 83 11.27 -11.57 -15.73
N GLY A 84 10.79 -12.49 -14.89
CA GLY A 84 11.15 -13.91 -14.98
C GLY A 84 10.26 -14.74 -15.90
N LEU A 85 8.98 -14.40 -16.01
CA LEU A 85 7.94 -15.27 -16.55
C LEU A 85 6.96 -14.55 -17.51
N GLY A 86 7.05 -13.22 -17.66
CA GLY A 86 6.19 -12.43 -18.53
C GLY A 86 4.98 -11.81 -17.82
N ILE A 87 4.25 -11.00 -18.57
CA ILE A 87 3.15 -10.16 -18.05
C ILE A 87 1.96 -10.98 -17.55
N GLU A 88 1.64 -12.10 -18.22
CA GLU A 88 0.54 -12.98 -17.81
C GLU A 88 0.81 -13.57 -16.42
N ALA A 89 2.06 -13.96 -16.15
CA ALA A 89 2.46 -14.45 -14.84
C ALA A 89 2.40 -13.35 -13.77
N ALA A 90 2.77 -12.12 -14.11
CA ALA A 90 2.69 -10.97 -13.20
C ALA A 90 1.25 -10.67 -12.77
N VAL A 91 0.31 -10.67 -13.72
CA VAL A 91 -1.13 -10.49 -13.47
C VAL A 91 -1.68 -11.61 -12.58
N LEU A 92 -1.32 -12.87 -12.87
CA LEU A 92 -1.73 -14.01 -12.05
C LEU A 92 -1.20 -13.94 -10.62
N ILE A 93 0.07 -13.54 -10.45
CA ILE A 93 0.69 -13.36 -9.12
C ILE A 93 -0.02 -12.25 -8.34
N TYR A 94 -0.30 -11.10 -8.95
CA TYR A 94 -1.06 -10.03 -8.29
C TYR A 94 -2.43 -10.54 -7.84
N ARG A 95 -3.21 -11.15 -8.74
CA ARG A 95 -4.56 -11.64 -8.44
C ARG A 95 -4.56 -12.70 -7.34
N ARG A 96 -3.61 -13.64 -7.38
CA ARG A 96 -3.45 -14.67 -6.35
C ARG A 96 -3.13 -14.04 -5.00
N LEU A 97 -2.10 -13.21 -4.91
CA LEU A 97 -1.66 -12.62 -3.63
C LEU A 97 -2.73 -11.70 -3.03
N LYS A 98 -3.53 -11.04 -3.87
CA LYS A 98 -4.67 -10.21 -3.43
C LYS A 98 -5.76 -11.02 -2.73
N VAL A 99 -5.89 -12.30 -3.05
CA VAL A 99 -6.84 -13.23 -2.42
C VAL A 99 -6.20 -13.94 -1.22
N ASP A 100 -5.01 -14.49 -1.40
CA ASP A 100 -4.37 -15.39 -0.45
C ASP A 100 -3.67 -14.65 0.71
N GLU A 101 -3.14 -13.45 0.46
CA GLU A 101 -2.17 -12.76 1.34
C GLU A 101 -2.46 -11.24 1.44
N ALA A 102 -3.74 -10.86 1.47
CA ALA A 102 -4.20 -9.47 1.46
C ALA A 102 -3.74 -8.62 2.67
N ASP A 103 -3.41 -9.28 3.78
CA ASP A 103 -2.89 -8.70 5.02
C ASP A 103 -1.37 -8.46 4.97
N VAL A 104 -0.65 -9.21 4.13
CA VAL A 104 0.80 -9.12 3.96
C VAL A 104 1.20 -8.01 2.99
N TRP A 105 0.49 -7.90 1.86
CA TRP A 105 0.88 -7.04 0.75
C TRP A 105 0.03 -5.77 0.63
N ASN A 106 0.67 -4.66 0.26
CA ASN A 106 0.02 -3.41 -0.05
C ASN A 106 -0.47 -3.45 -1.50
N PHE A 107 -1.78 -3.43 -1.71
CA PHE A 107 -2.43 -3.43 -3.02
C PHE A 107 -2.94 -2.06 -3.46
N ALA A 108 -2.61 -0.98 -2.73
CA ALA A 108 -3.06 0.36 -3.02
C ALA A 108 -2.85 0.73 -4.50
N GLU A 109 -3.75 1.57 -5.02
CA GLU A 109 -3.79 1.99 -6.42
C GLU A 109 -2.44 2.55 -6.91
N ASP A 110 -1.72 3.27 -6.04
CA ASP A 110 -0.42 3.86 -6.32
C ASP A 110 0.69 2.82 -6.62
N GLN A 111 0.53 1.57 -6.17
CA GLN A 111 1.49 0.49 -6.39
C GLN A 111 1.57 0.13 -7.87
N LEU A 112 0.43 -0.27 -8.46
CA LEU A 112 0.37 -0.60 -9.88
C LEU A 112 0.60 0.64 -10.74
N ASN A 113 0.14 1.82 -10.30
CA ASN A 113 0.39 3.06 -11.02
C ASN A 113 1.90 3.35 -11.16
N THR A 114 2.64 3.24 -10.05
CA THR A 114 4.10 3.42 -10.05
C THR A 114 4.80 2.41 -10.95
N LEU A 115 4.36 1.15 -10.93
CA LEU A 115 4.92 0.11 -11.80
C LEU A 115 4.65 0.40 -13.28
N GLY A 116 3.43 0.79 -13.64
CA GLY A 116 3.07 1.16 -15.02
C GLY A 116 3.94 2.28 -15.58
N TYR A 117 4.11 3.38 -14.83
CA TYR A 117 4.98 4.49 -15.25
C TYR A 117 6.45 4.07 -15.35
N GLN A 118 6.92 3.19 -14.47
CA GLN A 118 8.26 2.61 -14.55
C GLN A 118 8.47 1.78 -15.82
N LEU A 119 7.42 1.15 -16.34
CA LEU A 119 7.46 0.38 -17.60
C LEU A 119 7.44 1.31 -18.81
N LEU A 120 6.59 2.36 -18.82
CA LEU A 120 6.61 3.40 -19.86
C LEU A 120 7.98 4.06 -19.99
N GLN A 121 8.62 4.42 -18.86
CA GLN A 121 9.98 4.98 -18.84
C GLN A 121 11.03 4.05 -19.45
N ARG A 122 10.76 2.75 -19.52
CA ARG A 122 11.63 1.74 -20.13
C ARG A 122 11.19 1.35 -21.55
N SER A 123 10.21 2.06 -22.11
CA SER A 123 9.58 1.76 -23.40
C SER A 123 8.97 0.35 -23.47
N MET A 124 8.58 -0.21 -22.33
CA MET A 124 7.83 -1.46 -22.22
C MET A 124 6.33 -1.12 -22.23
N ILE A 125 5.86 -0.63 -23.38
CA ILE A 125 4.56 0.03 -23.52
C ILE A 125 3.43 -0.99 -23.36
N GLU A 126 3.54 -2.15 -24.00
CA GLU A 126 2.55 -3.21 -23.95
C GLU A 126 2.38 -3.74 -22.52
N GLU A 127 3.47 -3.95 -21.78
CA GLU A 127 3.40 -4.38 -20.37
C GLU A 127 2.84 -3.28 -19.47
N ALA A 128 3.13 -2.00 -19.75
CA ALA A 128 2.55 -0.89 -19.00
C ALA A 128 1.03 -0.85 -19.15
N ILE A 129 0.52 -1.02 -20.38
CA ILE A 129 -0.92 -1.08 -20.66
C ILE A 129 -1.58 -2.18 -19.82
N GLU A 130 -1.04 -3.39 -19.82
CA GLU A 130 -1.58 -4.51 -19.03
C GLU A 130 -1.56 -4.22 -17.52
N VAL A 131 -0.51 -3.58 -17.00
CA VAL A 131 -0.43 -3.19 -15.58
C VAL A 131 -1.48 -2.10 -15.25
N PHE A 132 -1.68 -1.12 -16.13
CA PHE A 132 -2.70 -0.09 -15.93
C PHE A 132 -4.12 -0.65 -16.08
N GLN A 133 -4.37 -1.58 -16.99
CA GLN A 133 -5.63 -2.31 -17.09
C GLN A 133 -5.93 -3.07 -15.80
N LEU A 134 -4.95 -3.77 -15.22
CA LEU A 134 -5.09 -4.43 -13.92
C LEU A 134 -5.38 -3.44 -12.78
N ASN A 135 -4.85 -2.21 -12.87
CA ASN A 135 -5.15 -1.15 -11.92
C ASN A 135 -6.61 -0.66 -12.05
N VAL A 136 -7.08 -0.44 -13.27
CA VAL A 136 -8.49 -0.11 -13.56
C VAL A 136 -9.43 -1.22 -13.10
N GLU A 137 -9.10 -2.49 -13.33
CA GLU A 137 -9.89 -3.63 -12.81
C GLU A 137 -9.99 -3.61 -11.27
N SER A 138 -8.91 -3.22 -10.60
CA SER A 138 -8.82 -3.19 -9.14
C SER A 138 -9.49 -1.96 -8.52
N TYR A 139 -9.52 -0.85 -9.25
CA TYR A 139 -9.98 0.46 -8.78
C TYR A 139 -10.79 1.19 -9.86
N PRO A 140 -11.92 0.62 -10.34
CA PRO A 140 -12.61 1.11 -11.54
C PRO A 140 -13.26 2.50 -11.39
N GLU A 141 -13.40 2.99 -10.16
CA GLU A 141 -13.98 4.29 -9.85
C GLU A 141 -12.92 5.36 -9.49
N ARG A 142 -11.62 5.04 -9.63
CA ARG A 142 -10.55 6.02 -9.43
C ARG A 142 -10.26 6.75 -10.75
N PRO A 143 -10.40 8.09 -10.82
CA PRO A 143 -10.10 8.82 -12.05
C PRO A 143 -8.65 8.63 -12.52
N ASN A 144 -7.71 8.55 -11.57
CA ASN A 144 -6.28 8.41 -11.86
C ASN A 144 -5.96 7.14 -12.66
N THR A 145 -6.64 6.01 -12.38
CA THR A 145 -6.34 4.76 -13.09
C THR A 145 -6.73 4.82 -14.57
N HIS A 146 -7.81 5.56 -14.89
CA HIS A 146 -8.23 5.78 -16.28
C HIS A 146 -7.36 6.82 -16.99
N ASP A 147 -6.90 7.86 -16.28
CA ASP A 147 -5.95 8.85 -16.81
C ASP A 147 -4.64 8.18 -17.23
N SER A 148 -4.03 7.38 -16.34
CA SER A 148 -2.77 6.69 -16.62
C SER A 148 -2.91 5.59 -17.68
N LEU A 149 -4.05 4.89 -17.75
CA LEU A 149 -4.32 3.95 -18.84
C LEU A 149 -4.46 4.69 -20.19
N GLY A 150 -5.13 5.84 -20.19
CA GLY A 150 -5.24 6.69 -21.38
C GLY A 150 -3.88 7.18 -21.89
N GLU A 151 -2.98 7.53 -20.96
CA GLU A 151 -1.61 7.95 -21.28
C GLU A 151 -0.82 6.82 -21.94
N ALA A 152 -0.89 5.61 -21.38
CA ALA A 152 -0.21 4.44 -21.96
C ALA A 152 -0.73 4.09 -23.37
N PHE A 153 -2.05 4.13 -23.59
CA PHE A 153 -2.61 3.94 -24.93
C PHE A 153 -2.21 5.06 -25.90
N ALA A 154 -2.15 6.32 -25.45
CA ALA A 154 -1.69 7.42 -26.26
C ALA A 154 -0.22 7.27 -26.68
N GLU A 155 0.66 6.83 -25.77
CA GLU A 155 2.06 6.50 -26.08
C GLU A 155 2.18 5.34 -27.07
N ALA A 156 1.30 4.34 -26.99
CA ALA A 156 1.22 3.24 -27.95
C ALA A 156 0.68 3.67 -29.33
N GLY A 157 0.13 4.87 -29.46
CA GLY A 157 -0.57 5.34 -30.66
C GLY A 157 -1.96 4.73 -30.83
N GLU A 158 -2.50 4.08 -29.80
CA GLU A 158 -3.85 3.54 -29.80
C GLU A 158 -4.85 4.63 -29.40
N ILE A 159 -5.24 5.43 -30.39
CA ILE A 159 -6.01 6.68 -30.16
C ILE A 159 -7.42 6.41 -29.59
N ASP A 160 -8.16 5.46 -30.16
CA ASP A 160 -9.53 5.16 -29.72
C ASP A 160 -9.61 4.71 -28.24
N PRO A 161 -8.80 3.74 -27.76
CA PRO A 161 -8.82 3.36 -26.35
C PRO A 161 -8.23 4.42 -25.41
N ALA A 162 -7.31 5.26 -25.89
CA ALA A 162 -6.84 6.41 -25.14
C ALA A 162 -7.99 7.41 -24.87
N ILE A 163 -8.74 7.76 -25.91
CA ILE A 163 -9.93 8.63 -25.81
C ILE A 163 -10.94 8.04 -24.83
N ALA A 164 -11.29 6.77 -24.97
CA ALA A 164 -12.26 6.12 -24.09
C ALA A 164 -11.83 6.15 -22.61
N SER A 165 -10.53 5.97 -22.34
CA SER A 165 -9.98 6.02 -20.97
C SER A 165 -10.04 7.44 -20.39
N TYR A 166 -9.65 8.46 -21.16
CA TYR A 166 -9.75 9.84 -20.69
C TYR A 166 -11.19 10.33 -20.54
N GLU A 167 -12.11 9.90 -21.40
CA GLU A 167 -13.56 10.15 -21.23
C GLU A 167 -14.03 9.57 -19.90
N ARG A 168 -13.67 8.33 -19.59
CA ARG A 168 -14.02 7.69 -18.33
C ARG A 168 -13.41 8.41 -17.12
N CYS A 169 -12.18 8.92 -17.24
CA CYS A 169 -11.57 9.77 -16.22
C CYS A 169 -12.41 11.03 -15.96
N LEU A 170 -12.86 11.72 -17.01
CA LEU A 170 -13.67 12.94 -16.88
C LEU A 170 -15.10 12.67 -16.40
N GLU A 171 -15.68 11.51 -16.70
CA GLU A 171 -16.95 11.10 -16.09
C GLU A 171 -16.85 11.00 -14.56
N LEU A 172 -15.73 10.49 -14.05
CA LEU A 172 -15.46 10.33 -12.61
C LEU A 172 -14.95 11.62 -11.97
N ALA A 173 -14.19 12.44 -12.70
CA ALA A 173 -13.65 13.73 -12.26
C ALA A 173 -13.74 14.78 -13.39
N PRO A 174 -14.88 15.49 -13.51
CA PRO A 174 -15.14 16.44 -14.60
C PRO A 174 -14.16 17.61 -14.71
N TYR A 175 -13.35 17.86 -13.66
CA TYR A 175 -12.37 18.93 -13.60
C TYR A 175 -10.91 18.45 -13.71
N ASN A 176 -10.68 17.19 -14.13
CA ASN A 176 -9.32 16.71 -14.39
C ASN A 176 -8.75 17.41 -15.64
N ALA A 177 -7.86 18.38 -15.41
CA ALA A 177 -7.25 19.16 -16.48
C ALA A 177 -6.38 18.33 -17.43
N SER A 178 -5.69 17.30 -16.91
CA SER A 178 -4.82 16.41 -17.71
C SER A 178 -5.63 15.67 -18.77
N ALA A 179 -6.66 14.95 -18.34
CA ALA A 179 -7.56 14.20 -19.22
C ALA A 179 -8.26 15.10 -20.25
N ALA A 180 -8.70 16.30 -19.84
CA ALA A 180 -9.34 17.26 -20.75
C ALA A 180 -8.38 17.77 -21.85
N ILE A 181 -7.13 18.08 -21.51
CA ILE A 181 -6.10 18.50 -22.46
C ILE A 181 -5.80 17.36 -23.44
N MET A 182 -5.61 16.14 -22.92
CA MET A 182 -5.30 14.98 -23.76
C MET A 182 -6.43 14.64 -24.72
N LEU A 183 -7.70 14.71 -24.29
CA LEU A 183 -8.84 14.51 -25.20
C LEU A 183 -8.91 15.52 -26.34
N LYS A 184 -8.73 16.82 -26.04
CA LYS A 184 -8.69 17.85 -27.09
C LYS A 184 -7.58 17.56 -28.10
N LEU A 185 -6.39 17.21 -27.60
CA LEU A 185 -5.24 16.89 -28.45
C LEU A 185 -5.52 15.67 -29.34
N LEU A 186 -6.00 14.56 -28.75
CA LEU A 186 -6.25 13.31 -29.46
C LEU A 186 -7.39 13.42 -30.48
N ARG A 187 -8.39 14.27 -30.22
CA ARG A 187 -9.49 14.54 -31.17
C ARG A 187 -9.13 15.56 -32.25
N GLY A 188 -7.97 16.21 -32.15
CA GLY A 188 -7.57 17.29 -33.06
C GLY A 188 -8.39 18.56 -32.88
N GLU A 189 -8.99 18.77 -31.70
CA GLU A 189 -9.71 19.98 -31.35
C GLU A 189 -8.70 21.06 -30.92
N SER A 190 -8.16 21.80 -31.89
CA SER A 190 -7.37 23.00 -31.59
C SER A 190 -8.27 24.11 -31.02
N GLU A 191 -7.85 24.77 -29.95
CA GLU A 191 -8.47 26.01 -29.48
C GLU A 191 -8.42 27.05 -30.60
N GLN A 192 -9.55 27.19 -31.32
CA GLN A 192 -9.81 28.36 -32.12
C GLN A 192 -10.25 29.47 -31.17
N GLU A 193 -9.30 30.28 -30.72
CA GLU A 193 -9.55 31.63 -30.20
C GLU A 193 -8.83 32.67 -31.07
#